data_AF-A0A2T4VCI9-F1
#
_entry.id   AF-A0A2T4VCI9-F1
#
_cell.length_a   1.000
_cell.length_b   1.000
_cell.length_c   1.000
_cell.angle_alpha   90.00
_cell.angle_beta   90.00
_cell.angle_gamma   90.00
#
_symmetry.space_group_name_H-M   'P 1'
#
loop_
_entity.id
_entity.type
_entity.pdbx_description
1 polymer ?
#
loop_
_entity_poly.entity_id
_entity_poly.type
_entity_poly.pdbx_seq_one_letter_code
_entity_poly.pdbx_strand_id
1 'polypeptide(L)'
;MFHLRADARRACRSTSPGAALLLALVLMMVPETSRAAPESARLLPEQPPAAMQTDNPMRWMALELATGAGAAVVAVPATLALSAWVGTLSSDLVLAAVPAVVLLAALPPLAVAGAQWLVGNRLQPGSARFQPAVWVALGVHVLAVTGAVLLGATVDDLGDAALFTLVEALVLPTAVTLTMRATAPVPPPTLSRVPERPRAVVEATASRALVVPLLRYTF
;
A
#
# COMPACT_ATOMS: atom_id res chain seq x y z
N MET A 1 35.65 -42.34 -12.59
CA MET A 1 36.25 -41.12 -13.18
C MET A 1 35.15 -40.07 -13.30
N PHE A 2 35.09 -39.12 -12.37
CA PHE A 2 34.14 -38.00 -12.39
C PHE A 2 34.95 -36.69 -12.34
N HIS A 3 35.09 -36.04 -13.50
CA HIS A 3 35.68 -34.70 -13.62
C HIS A 3 34.56 -33.69 -13.90
N LEU A 4 33.96 -33.14 -12.84
CA LEU A 4 33.00 -32.02 -12.91
C LEU A 4 33.12 -31.18 -11.62
N ARG A 5 34.31 -30.61 -11.39
CA ARG A 5 34.55 -29.57 -10.37
C ARG A 5 35.69 -28.66 -10.84
N ALA A 6 35.40 -27.67 -11.67
CA ALA A 6 36.39 -26.62 -11.95
C ALA A 6 35.82 -25.22 -12.29
N ASP A 7 34.59 -25.06 -12.77
CA ASP A 7 34.21 -23.77 -13.36
C ASP A 7 33.34 -22.81 -12.53
N ALA A 8 32.89 -23.20 -11.34
CA ALA A 8 31.99 -22.34 -10.54
C ALA A 8 32.67 -21.09 -9.90
N ARG A 9 33.99 -20.92 -10.00
CA ARG A 9 34.71 -19.81 -9.32
C ARG A 9 34.94 -18.56 -10.17
N ARG A 10 34.63 -18.57 -11.48
CA ARG A 10 34.92 -17.41 -12.36
C ARG A 10 33.76 -16.45 -12.57
N ALA A 11 32.55 -16.74 -12.08
CA ALA A 11 31.38 -15.85 -12.25
C ALA A 11 31.22 -14.78 -11.15
N CYS A 12 32.14 -14.68 -10.19
CA CYS A 12 31.93 -13.96 -8.91
C CYS A 12 32.45 -12.51 -8.85
N ARG A 13 32.68 -11.83 -9.98
CA ARG A 13 33.17 -10.42 -9.98
C ARG A 13 32.47 -9.53 -11.01
N SER A 14 31.15 -9.50 -10.96
CA SER A 14 30.35 -8.50 -11.66
C SER A 14 29.22 -8.06 -10.74
N THR A 15 29.57 -7.34 -9.67
CA THR A 15 28.60 -6.50 -8.95
C THR A 15 28.17 -5.40 -9.91
N SER A 16 27.05 -5.62 -10.61
CA SER A 16 26.51 -4.63 -11.52
C SER A 16 26.05 -3.42 -10.69
N PRO A 17 26.47 -2.19 -11.05
CA PRO A 17 26.07 -0.97 -10.32
C PRO A 17 24.55 -0.76 -10.31
N GLY A 18 23.81 -1.43 -11.20
CA GLY A 18 22.36 -1.38 -11.26
C GLY A 18 21.66 -1.97 -10.03
N ALA A 19 22.20 -3.03 -9.42
CA ALA A 19 21.58 -3.66 -8.25
C ALA A 19 21.64 -2.73 -7.01
N ALA A 20 22.74 -2.01 -6.83
CA ALA A 20 22.90 -1.03 -5.76
C ALA A 20 21.99 0.18 -5.93
N LEU A 21 21.76 0.62 -7.18
CA LEU A 21 20.91 1.77 -7.49
C LEU A 21 19.42 1.44 -7.27
N LEU A 22 18.99 0.23 -7.62
CA LEU A 22 17.64 -0.26 -7.32
C LEU A 22 17.39 -0.40 -5.81
N LEU A 23 18.35 -0.92 -5.05
CA LEU A 23 18.23 -1.02 -3.60
C LEU A 23 18.15 0.36 -2.94
N ALA A 24 18.98 1.32 -3.39
CA ALA A 24 18.94 2.69 -2.93
C ALA A 24 17.59 3.37 -3.24
N LEU A 25 17.00 3.09 -4.40
CA LEU A 25 15.71 3.65 -4.81
C LEU A 25 14.55 3.07 -3.97
N VAL A 26 14.61 1.78 -3.64
CA VAL A 26 13.63 1.13 -2.75
C VAL A 26 13.77 1.62 -1.30
N LEU A 27 14.99 1.82 -0.80
CA LEU A 27 15.22 2.36 0.54
C LEU A 27 14.83 3.86 0.65
N MET A 28 15.02 4.63 -0.41
CA MET A 28 14.56 6.04 -0.48
C MET A 28 13.03 6.17 -0.60
N MET A 29 12.32 5.09 -0.96
CA MET A 29 10.86 5.04 -1.07
C MET A 29 10.17 4.66 0.25
N VAL A 30 10.90 4.32 1.32
CA VAL A 30 10.32 4.09 2.65
C VAL A 30 9.91 5.45 3.22
N PRO A 31 8.60 5.75 3.34
CA PRO A 31 8.16 7.04 3.82
C PRO A 31 8.45 7.13 5.33
N GLU A 32 9.13 8.21 5.73
CA GLU A 32 9.22 8.75 7.09
C GLU A 32 7.79 8.98 7.65
N THR A 33 7.12 7.92 8.07
CA THR A 33 5.78 7.95 8.68
C THR A 33 5.91 8.02 10.19
N SER A 34 6.59 9.07 10.68
CA SER A 34 6.53 9.45 12.09
C SER A 34 6.77 10.94 12.30
N ARG A 35 5.95 11.78 11.66
CA ARG A 35 5.60 13.07 12.25
C ARG A 35 4.10 13.15 12.38
N ALA A 36 3.63 12.83 13.59
CA ALA A 36 2.37 13.33 14.08
C ALA A 36 2.33 14.85 13.79
N ALA A 37 1.43 15.25 12.91
CA ALA A 37 1.24 16.65 12.59
C ALA A 37 0.88 17.39 13.88
N PRO A 38 1.58 18.49 14.23
CA PRO A 38 1.31 19.24 15.44
C PRO A 38 -0.13 19.74 15.42
N GLU A 39 -0.81 19.53 16.54
CA GLU A 39 -2.22 19.83 16.77
C GLU A 39 -2.57 21.32 16.56
N SER A 40 -1.55 22.19 16.47
CA SER A 40 -1.64 23.62 16.17
C SER A 40 -2.04 23.94 14.72
N ALA A 41 -2.00 22.99 13.77
CA ALA A 41 -2.47 23.22 12.40
C ALA A 41 -4.00 23.12 12.24
N ARG A 42 -4.75 22.70 13.29
CA ARG A 42 -6.22 22.53 13.24
C ARG A 42 -7.04 23.82 13.26
N LEU A 43 -6.43 24.99 13.39
CA LEU A 43 -7.16 26.25 13.56
C LEU A 43 -7.19 27.16 12.32
N LEU A 44 -6.63 26.74 11.20
CA LEU A 44 -6.89 27.41 9.93
C LEU A 44 -8.06 26.73 9.23
N PRO A 45 -9.06 27.49 8.73
CA PRO A 45 -10.00 26.96 7.75
C PRO A 45 -9.24 26.74 6.45
N GLU A 46 -8.47 25.66 6.39
CA GLU A 46 -8.08 25.05 5.13
C GLU A 46 -9.38 24.58 4.50
N GLN A 47 -9.96 25.42 3.65
CA GLN A 47 -10.77 24.92 2.56
C GLN A 47 -9.90 23.86 1.88
N PRO A 48 -10.26 22.56 1.94
CA PRO A 48 -9.54 21.57 1.16
C PRO A 48 -9.55 22.09 -0.28
N PRO A 49 -8.40 22.19 -0.97
CA PRO A 49 -8.37 22.61 -2.35
C PRO A 49 -9.42 21.77 -3.06
N ALA A 50 -10.39 22.48 -3.63
CA ALA A 50 -11.62 21.96 -4.20
C ALA A 50 -11.41 20.52 -4.60
N ALA A 51 -12.08 19.60 -3.87
CA ALA A 51 -12.04 18.18 -4.12
C ALA A 51 -11.95 18.01 -5.62
N MET A 52 -10.78 17.56 -6.10
CA MET A 52 -10.61 17.21 -7.48
C MET A 52 -11.49 15.98 -7.61
N GLN A 53 -12.77 16.25 -7.84
CA GLN A 53 -13.83 15.30 -8.05
C GLN A 53 -13.55 14.81 -9.46
N THR A 54 -12.63 13.86 -9.50
CA THR A 54 -11.98 13.45 -10.72
C THR A 54 -12.95 12.58 -11.50
N ASP A 55 -13.23 12.99 -12.73
CA ASP A 55 -14.32 12.51 -13.58
C ASP A 55 -14.24 11.03 -13.98
N ASN A 56 -13.31 10.22 -13.44
CA ASN A 56 -13.24 8.79 -13.77
C ASN A 56 -12.54 7.91 -12.71
N PRO A 57 -13.27 7.23 -11.81
CA PRO A 57 -12.69 6.36 -10.78
C PRO A 57 -11.92 5.17 -11.38
N MET A 58 -12.31 4.70 -12.57
CA MET A 58 -11.64 3.57 -13.24
C MET A 58 -10.24 3.93 -13.69
N ARG A 59 -10.00 5.17 -14.13
CA ARG A 59 -8.67 5.63 -14.56
C ARG A 59 -7.67 5.62 -13.40
N TRP A 60 -8.11 6.00 -12.20
CA TRP A 60 -7.24 5.98 -11.03
C TRP A 60 -6.93 4.59 -10.56
N MET A 61 -7.94 3.73 -10.53
CA MET A 61 -7.73 2.32 -10.20
C MET A 61 -6.75 1.67 -11.18
N ALA A 62 -6.85 1.99 -12.47
CA ALA A 62 -5.91 1.50 -13.48
C ALA A 62 -4.49 2.02 -13.26
N LEU A 63 -4.31 3.27 -12.85
CA LEU A 63 -2.99 3.84 -12.53
C LEU A 63 -2.37 3.21 -11.28
N GLU A 64 -3.16 3.01 -10.22
CA GLU A 64 -2.73 2.28 -9.01
C GLU A 64 -2.35 0.84 -9.34
N LEU A 65 -3.14 0.13 -10.15
CA LEU A 65 -2.80 -1.21 -10.62
C LEU A 65 -1.53 -1.23 -11.46
N ALA A 66 -1.41 -0.34 -12.44
CA ALA A 66 -0.26 -0.28 -13.33
C ALA A 66 1.04 0.04 -12.56
N THR A 67 0.96 0.93 -11.57
CA THR A 67 2.12 1.28 -10.72
C THR A 67 2.51 0.12 -9.80
N GLY A 68 1.54 -0.58 -9.22
CA GLY A 68 1.80 -1.81 -8.46
C GLY A 68 2.41 -2.92 -9.32
N ALA A 69 1.87 -3.16 -10.51
CA ALA A 69 2.39 -4.14 -11.45
C ALA A 69 3.83 -3.81 -11.89
N GLY A 70 4.08 -2.54 -12.24
CA GLY A 70 5.43 -2.06 -12.55
C GLY A 70 6.41 -2.25 -11.38
N ALA A 71 5.97 -1.97 -10.14
CA ALA A 71 6.77 -2.20 -8.95
C ALA A 71 7.07 -3.70 -8.75
N ALA A 72 6.09 -4.59 -8.96
CA ALA A 72 6.28 -6.03 -8.82
C ALA A 72 7.25 -6.61 -9.86
N VAL A 73 7.11 -6.21 -11.13
CA VAL A 73 8.00 -6.64 -12.23
C VAL A 73 9.47 -6.29 -11.97
N VAL A 74 9.74 -5.23 -11.21
CA VAL A 74 11.10 -4.84 -10.83
C VAL A 74 11.52 -5.47 -9.50
N ALA A 75 10.65 -5.40 -8.48
CA ALA A 75 10.97 -5.82 -7.12
C ALA A 75 11.14 -7.34 -7.01
N VAL A 76 10.31 -8.14 -7.67
CA VAL A 76 10.38 -9.61 -7.56
C VAL A 76 11.70 -10.15 -8.15
N PRO A 77 12.11 -9.84 -9.39
CA PRO A 77 13.40 -10.31 -9.89
C PRO A 77 14.59 -9.76 -9.10
N ALA A 78 14.52 -8.48 -8.69
CA ALA A 78 15.59 -7.86 -7.90
C ALA A 78 15.77 -8.55 -6.54
N THR A 79 14.67 -8.91 -5.88
CA THR A 79 14.69 -9.57 -4.58
C THR A 79 15.13 -11.02 -4.67
N LEU A 80 14.75 -11.75 -5.72
CA LEU A 80 15.27 -13.08 -5.98
C LEU A 80 16.79 -13.05 -6.17
N ALA A 81 17.30 -12.13 -7.00
CA ALA A 81 18.74 -11.95 -7.21
C ALA A 81 19.47 -11.55 -5.92
N LEU A 82 18.91 -10.63 -5.14
CA LEU A 82 19.50 -10.19 -3.88
C LEU A 82 19.50 -11.31 -2.84
N SER A 83 18.42 -12.10 -2.76
CA SER A 83 18.30 -13.25 -1.85
C SER A 83 19.32 -14.34 -2.18
N ALA A 84 19.50 -14.63 -3.48
CA ALA A 84 20.52 -15.56 -3.94
C ALA A 84 21.93 -15.08 -3.56
N TRP A 85 22.21 -13.79 -3.74
CA TRP A 85 23.49 -13.20 -3.34
C TRP A 85 23.72 -13.28 -1.82
N VAL A 86 22.72 -12.91 -1.01
CA VAL A 86 22.80 -13.02 0.46
C VAL A 86 23.06 -14.46 0.90
N GLY A 87 22.46 -15.44 0.22
CA GLY A 87 22.70 -16.86 0.46
C GLY A 87 24.17 -17.29 0.28
N THR A 88 24.97 -16.54 -0.47
CA THR A 88 26.41 -16.84 -0.67
C THR A 88 27.33 -16.28 0.40
N LEU A 89 26.83 -15.39 1.27
CA LEU A 89 27.67 -14.67 2.24
C LEU A 89 28.04 -15.51 3.47
N SER A 90 27.31 -16.59 3.73
CA SER A 90 27.52 -17.46 4.90
C SER A 90 27.63 -18.92 4.46
N SER A 91 28.57 -19.65 5.06
CA SER A 91 28.67 -21.12 4.91
C SER A 91 27.72 -21.87 5.84
N ASP A 92 27.20 -21.21 6.88
CA ASP A 92 26.11 -21.75 7.69
C ASP A 92 24.79 -21.53 6.97
N LEU A 93 24.09 -22.64 6.72
CA LEU A 93 22.83 -22.69 6.00
C LEU A 93 21.75 -21.83 6.67
N VAL A 94 21.68 -21.81 8.00
CA VAL A 94 20.64 -21.08 8.73
C VAL A 94 20.90 -19.58 8.64
N LEU A 95 22.14 -19.17 8.88
CA LEU A 95 22.55 -17.77 8.79
C LEU A 95 22.51 -17.22 7.35
N ALA A 96 22.64 -18.07 6.34
CA ALA A 96 22.47 -17.71 4.94
C ALA A 96 20.98 -17.62 4.53
N ALA A 97 20.17 -18.59 4.95
CA ALA A 97 18.79 -18.73 4.50
C ALA A 97 17.83 -17.73 5.15
N VAL A 98 17.95 -17.51 6.47
CA VAL A 98 17.02 -16.62 7.20
C VAL A 98 16.97 -15.20 6.61
N PRO A 99 18.09 -14.47 6.41
CA PRO A 99 18.03 -13.12 5.86
C PRO A 99 17.55 -13.10 4.40
N ALA A 100 17.91 -14.11 3.60
CA ALA A 100 17.43 -14.24 2.23
C ALA A 100 15.90 -14.45 2.18
N VAL A 101 15.36 -15.32 3.02
CA VAL A 101 13.91 -15.58 3.12
C VAL A 101 13.16 -14.36 3.63
N VAL A 102 13.67 -13.67 4.66
CA VAL A 102 13.04 -12.45 5.18
C VAL A 102 13.00 -11.37 4.10
N LEU A 103 14.10 -11.20 3.35
CA LEU A 103 14.17 -10.22 2.28
C LEU A 103 13.22 -10.57 1.13
N LEU A 104 13.19 -11.83 0.71
CA LEU A 104 12.25 -12.32 -0.30
C LEU A 104 10.80 -12.11 0.14
N ALA A 105 10.47 -12.43 1.38
CA ALA A 105 9.10 -12.35 1.88
C ALA A 105 8.61 -10.91 2.09
N ALA A 106 9.47 -9.99 2.53
CA ALA A 106 9.05 -8.65 2.92
C ALA A 106 9.20 -7.61 1.81
N LEU A 107 10.26 -7.69 1.00
CA LEU A 107 10.63 -6.58 0.14
C LEU A 107 9.67 -6.38 -1.05
N PRO A 108 9.23 -7.44 -1.79
CA PRO A 108 8.22 -7.28 -2.84
C PRO A 108 6.88 -6.70 -2.35
N PRO A 109 6.22 -7.24 -1.31
CA PRO A 109 4.93 -6.69 -0.88
C PRO A 109 5.02 -5.27 -0.35
N LEU A 110 6.13 -4.90 0.32
CA LEU A 110 6.35 -3.53 0.76
C LEU A 110 6.56 -2.58 -0.43
N ALA A 111 7.31 -2.98 -1.45
CA ALA A 111 7.53 -2.16 -2.64
C ALA A 111 6.22 -1.92 -3.40
N VAL A 112 5.41 -2.97 -3.61
CA VAL A 112 4.12 -2.88 -4.30
C VAL A 112 3.12 -2.04 -3.48
N ALA A 113 2.92 -2.37 -2.21
CA ALA A 113 1.98 -1.63 -1.35
C ALA A 113 2.42 -0.17 -1.16
N GLY A 114 3.72 0.08 -1.02
CA GLY A 114 4.30 1.42 -0.92
C GLY A 114 4.07 2.25 -2.18
N ALA A 115 4.35 1.70 -3.36
CA ALA A 115 4.15 2.38 -4.63
C ALA A 115 2.68 2.73 -4.87
N GLN A 116 1.77 1.77 -4.67
CA GLN A 116 0.33 1.98 -4.87
C GLN A 116 -0.24 2.96 -3.84
N TRP A 117 0.22 2.89 -2.59
CA TRP A 117 -0.18 3.86 -1.57
C TRP A 117 0.31 5.26 -1.89
N LEU A 118 1.57 5.41 -2.30
CA LEU A 118 2.14 6.71 -2.63
C LEU A 118 1.37 7.35 -3.78
N VAL A 119 1.10 6.58 -4.83
CA VAL A 119 0.32 7.03 -5.99
C VAL A 119 -1.11 7.35 -5.58
N GLY A 120 -1.81 6.43 -4.92
CA GLY A 120 -3.19 6.64 -4.48
C GLY A 120 -3.34 7.85 -3.55
N ASN A 121 -2.42 8.05 -2.61
CA ASN A 121 -2.46 9.18 -1.68
C ASN A 121 -2.07 10.51 -2.35
N ARG A 122 -1.22 10.50 -3.39
CA ARG A 122 -0.94 11.69 -4.21
C ARG A 122 -2.15 12.13 -5.04
N LEU A 123 -2.93 11.17 -5.50
CA LEU A 123 -4.11 11.40 -6.34
C LEU A 123 -5.34 11.75 -5.52
N GLN A 124 -5.55 11.07 -4.41
CA GLN A 124 -6.66 11.28 -3.49
C GLN A 124 -6.15 11.19 -2.04
N PRO A 125 -5.65 12.32 -1.48
CA PRO A 125 -5.09 12.35 -0.14
C PRO A 125 -6.07 11.82 0.92
N GLY A 126 -5.60 10.92 1.78
CA GLY A 126 -6.39 10.33 2.87
C GLY A 126 -7.38 9.24 2.44
N SER A 127 -7.41 8.85 1.16
CA SER A 127 -8.33 7.82 0.67
C SER A 127 -7.95 6.39 1.05
N ALA A 128 -6.69 6.12 1.35
CA ALA A 128 -6.18 4.76 1.52
C ALA A 128 -5.39 4.58 2.83
N ARG A 129 -5.66 3.48 3.54
CA ARG A 129 -4.89 3.07 4.72
C ARG A 129 -3.74 2.16 4.31
N PHE A 130 -2.50 2.54 4.65
CA PHE A 130 -1.30 1.78 4.30
C PHE A 130 -1.20 0.43 5.03
N GLN A 131 -1.44 0.43 6.35
CA GLN A 131 -1.24 -0.75 7.21
C GLN A 131 -2.04 -2.01 6.78
N PRO A 132 -3.37 -1.96 6.54
CA PRO A 132 -4.10 -3.16 6.11
C PRO A 132 -3.64 -3.65 4.74
N ALA A 133 -3.29 -2.74 3.83
CA ALA A 133 -2.78 -3.08 2.51
C ALA A 133 -1.44 -3.84 2.59
N VAL A 134 -0.53 -3.44 3.47
CA VAL A 134 0.75 -4.15 3.69
C VAL A 134 0.53 -5.56 4.23
N TRP A 135 -0.38 -5.74 5.19
CA TRP A 135 -0.65 -7.08 5.74
C TRP A 135 -1.27 -8.03 4.72
N VAL A 136 -2.20 -7.52 3.90
CA VAL A 136 -2.77 -8.32 2.80
C VAL A 136 -1.72 -8.64 1.76
N ALA A 137 -0.87 -7.66 1.38
CA ALA A 137 0.22 -7.87 0.44
C ALA A 137 1.16 -8.98 0.94
N LEU A 138 1.59 -8.90 2.21
CA LEU A 138 2.46 -9.89 2.81
C LEU A 138 1.82 -11.28 2.83
N GLY A 139 0.55 -11.37 3.23
CA GLY A 139 -0.18 -12.64 3.26
C GLY A 139 -0.33 -13.29 1.88
N VAL A 140 -0.72 -12.50 0.87
CA VAL A 140 -0.84 -12.96 -0.52
C VAL A 140 0.51 -13.42 -1.07
N HIS A 141 1.57 -12.65 -0.84
CA HIS A 141 2.90 -12.99 -1.31
C HIS A 141 3.43 -14.28 -0.68
N VAL A 142 3.28 -14.44 0.65
CA VAL A 142 3.68 -15.68 1.33
C VAL A 142 2.90 -16.90 0.80
N LEU A 143 1.59 -16.75 0.53
CA LEU A 143 0.79 -17.82 -0.08
C LEU A 143 1.27 -18.15 -1.49
N ALA A 144 1.59 -17.14 -2.31
CA ALA A 144 2.10 -17.32 -3.66
C ALA A 144 3.47 -18.02 -3.66
N VAL A 145 4.42 -17.58 -2.84
CA VAL A 145 5.73 -18.22 -2.68
C VAL A 145 5.58 -19.66 -2.21
N THR A 146 4.76 -19.91 -1.19
CA THR A 146 4.52 -21.26 -0.66
C THR A 146 3.88 -22.15 -1.73
N GLY A 147 2.91 -21.63 -2.48
CA GLY A 147 2.27 -22.34 -3.60
C GLY A 147 3.26 -22.68 -4.71
N ALA A 148 4.11 -21.73 -5.10
CA ALA A 148 5.16 -21.95 -6.10
C ALA A 148 6.13 -23.05 -5.67
N VAL A 149 6.60 -23.02 -4.41
CA VAL A 149 7.49 -24.05 -3.85
C VAL A 149 6.81 -25.43 -3.83
N LEU A 150 5.55 -25.51 -3.41
CA LEU A 150 4.79 -26.77 -3.39
C LEU A 150 4.56 -27.34 -4.80
N LEU A 151 4.48 -26.48 -5.81
CA LEU A 151 4.40 -26.87 -7.22
C LEU A 151 5.76 -27.22 -7.84
N GLY A 152 6.84 -27.11 -7.07
CA GLY A 152 8.20 -27.44 -7.52
C GLY A 152 8.86 -26.35 -8.35
N ALA A 153 8.36 -25.10 -8.30
CA ALA A 153 8.96 -23.99 -9.02
C ALA A 153 10.38 -23.73 -8.51
N THR A 154 11.32 -23.52 -9.44
CA THR A 154 12.72 -23.27 -9.11
C THR A 154 13.14 -21.88 -9.56
N VAL A 155 14.03 -21.24 -8.79
CA VAL A 155 14.56 -19.91 -9.13
C VAL A 155 15.63 -19.98 -10.22
N ASP A 156 16.20 -21.17 -10.42
CA ASP A 156 17.21 -21.43 -11.44
C ASP A 156 16.60 -21.58 -12.85
N ASP A 157 15.31 -21.94 -12.94
CA ASP A 157 14.56 -21.93 -14.18
C ASP A 157 13.98 -20.53 -14.44
N LEU A 158 14.46 -19.90 -15.51
CA LEU A 158 14.00 -18.58 -15.93
C LEU A 158 12.49 -18.57 -16.24
N GLY A 159 11.94 -19.69 -16.74
CA GLY A 159 10.52 -19.85 -17.04
C GLY A 159 9.65 -19.77 -15.79
N ASP A 160 10.04 -20.51 -14.73
CA ASP A 160 9.36 -20.51 -13.45
C ASP A 160 9.43 -19.13 -12.77
N ALA A 161 10.61 -18.51 -12.77
CA ALA A 161 10.81 -17.17 -12.19
C ALA A 161 10.00 -16.10 -12.95
N ALA A 162 9.94 -16.18 -14.28
CA ALA A 162 9.15 -15.26 -15.09
C ALA A 162 7.64 -15.46 -14.88
N LEU A 163 7.18 -16.70 -14.82
CA LEU A 163 5.78 -17.02 -14.55
C LEU A 163 5.37 -16.55 -13.14
N PHE A 164 6.19 -16.82 -12.14
CA PHE A 164 5.97 -16.33 -10.77
C PHE A 164 5.89 -14.80 -10.73
N THR A 165 6.82 -14.11 -11.40
CA THR A 165 6.82 -12.64 -11.49
C THR A 165 5.56 -12.11 -12.17
N LEU A 166 5.09 -12.74 -13.24
CA LEU A 166 3.86 -12.36 -13.94
C LEU A 166 2.62 -12.54 -13.06
N VAL A 167 2.54 -13.67 -12.34
CA VAL A 167 1.45 -13.92 -11.40
C VAL A 167 1.47 -12.90 -10.28
N GLU A 168 2.62 -12.64 -9.68
CA GLU A 168 2.79 -11.61 -8.65
C GLU A 168 2.41 -10.21 -9.16
N ALA A 169 2.83 -9.84 -10.36
CA ALA A 169 2.52 -8.54 -10.96
C ALA A 169 1.03 -8.32 -11.25
N LEU A 170 0.21 -9.38 -11.21
CA LEU A 170 -1.24 -9.30 -11.34
C LEU A 170 -1.94 -9.43 -9.99
N VAL A 171 -1.64 -10.50 -9.25
CA VAL A 171 -2.37 -10.89 -8.05
C VAL A 171 -2.11 -9.90 -6.90
N LEU A 172 -0.84 -9.57 -6.67
CA LEU A 172 -0.45 -8.77 -5.51
C LEU A 172 -0.94 -7.31 -5.64
N PRO A 173 -0.71 -6.58 -6.76
CA PRO A 173 -1.27 -5.25 -6.95
C PRO A 173 -2.80 -5.20 -6.88
N THR A 174 -3.48 -6.24 -7.38
CA THR A 174 -4.94 -6.32 -7.33
C THR A 174 -5.43 -6.45 -5.90
N ALA A 175 -4.85 -7.35 -5.11
CA ALA A 175 -5.21 -7.54 -3.72
C ALA A 175 -5.00 -6.27 -2.89
N VAL A 176 -3.88 -5.58 -3.11
CA VAL A 176 -3.59 -4.30 -2.47
C VAL A 176 -4.61 -3.24 -2.85
N THR A 177 -4.84 -3.01 -4.15
CA THR A 177 -5.83 -2.01 -4.62
C THR A 177 -7.21 -2.26 -4.03
N LEU A 178 -7.69 -3.52 -4.06
CA LEU A 178 -8.98 -3.88 -3.48
C LEU A 178 -9.03 -3.61 -1.98
N THR A 179 -7.95 -3.94 -1.24
CA THR A 179 -7.87 -3.69 0.20
C THR A 179 -7.88 -2.20 0.52
N MET A 180 -7.16 -1.40 -0.25
CA MET A 180 -7.13 0.06 -0.08
C MET A 180 -8.50 0.69 -0.30
N ARG A 181 -9.24 0.21 -1.30
CA ARG A 181 -10.60 0.67 -1.59
C ARG A 181 -11.61 0.21 -0.53
N ALA A 182 -11.48 -1.03 -0.05
CA ALA A 182 -12.36 -1.58 0.98
C ALA A 182 -12.14 -0.93 2.36
N THR A 183 -10.92 -0.46 2.64
CA THR A 183 -10.55 0.17 3.92
C THR A 183 -10.48 1.69 3.85
N ALA A 184 -10.96 2.28 2.76
CA ALA A 184 -11.01 3.72 2.57
C ALA A 184 -11.85 4.38 3.68
N PRO A 185 -11.39 5.48 4.30
CA PRO A 185 -12.17 6.18 5.30
C PRO A 185 -13.50 6.65 4.71
N VAL A 186 -14.61 6.26 5.35
CA VAL A 186 -15.93 6.81 5.02
C VAL A 186 -15.90 8.30 5.41
N PRO A 187 -16.20 9.24 4.48
CA PRO A 187 -16.25 10.64 4.84
C PRO A 187 -17.24 10.84 5.99
N PRO A 188 -16.88 11.62 7.04
CA PRO A 188 -17.79 11.86 8.14
C PRO A 188 -19.11 12.40 7.57
N PRO A 189 -20.27 11.94 8.07
CA PRO A 189 -21.55 12.46 7.60
C PRO A 189 -21.52 13.97 7.78
N THR A 190 -21.52 14.70 6.66
CA THR A 190 -21.60 16.14 6.67
C THR A 190 -22.89 16.50 7.41
N LEU A 191 -22.75 17.06 8.61
CA LEU A 191 -23.85 17.59 9.41
C LEU A 191 -24.59 18.75 8.69
N SER A 192 -24.25 19.07 7.43
CA SER A 192 -24.95 20.03 6.58
C SER A 192 -26.28 19.51 6.02
N ARG A 193 -26.62 18.23 6.20
CA ARG A 193 -28.00 17.73 6.05
C ARG A 193 -28.72 17.62 7.40
N VAL A 194 -28.50 18.56 8.32
CA VAL A 194 -29.64 18.98 9.13
C VAL A 194 -30.51 19.74 8.15
N PRO A 195 -31.70 19.23 7.74
CA PRO A 195 -32.63 20.04 6.98
C PRO A 195 -32.80 21.31 7.79
N GLU A 196 -32.40 22.46 7.24
CA GLU A 196 -32.70 23.76 7.85
C GLU A 196 -34.19 23.71 8.14
N ARG A 197 -34.53 23.51 9.43
CA ARG A 197 -35.91 23.51 9.85
C ARG A 197 -36.37 24.90 9.45
N PRO A 198 -37.34 25.04 8.52
CA PRO A 198 -37.68 26.33 7.97
C PRO A 198 -37.94 27.28 9.13
N ARG A 199 -37.17 28.36 9.23
CA ARG A 199 -37.19 29.29 10.39
C ARG A 199 -38.61 29.75 10.73
N ALA A 200 -39.50 29.75 9.73
CA ALA A 200 -40.94 29.96 9.88
C ALA A 200 -41.63 29.06 10.93
N VAL A 201 -41.22 27.80 11.08
CA VAL A 201 -41.83 26.87 12.07
C VAL A 201 -41.32 27.16 13.49
N VAL A 202 -40.08 27.66 13.63
CA VAL A 202 -39.51 28.03 14.94
C VAL A 202 -40.10 29.35 15.43
N GLU A 203 -40.31 30.33 14.54
CA GLU A 203 -40.99 31.59 14.89
C GLU A 203 -42.48 31.39 15.21
N ALA A 204 -43.19 30.51 14.49
CA ALA A 204 -44.58 30.17 14.79
C ALA A 204 -44.76 29.41 16.12
N THR A 205 -43.72 28.68 16.56
CA THR A 205 -43.76 27.97 17.85
C THR A 205 -43.32 28.88 19.01
N ALA A 206 -42.36 29.77 18.80
CA ALA A 206 -41.93 30.75 19.80
C ALA A 206 -43.03 31.77 20.12
N SER A 207 -43.82 32.18 19.13
CA SER A 207 -44.94 33.10 19.31
C SER A 207 -46.18 32.45 19.97
N ARG A 208 -46.32 31.11 19.93
CA ARG A 208 -47.37 30.40 20.70
C ARG A 208 -46.97 30.08 22.14
N ALA A 209 -45.67 29.95 22.44
CA ALA A 209 -45.21 29.66 23.79
C ALA A 209 -45.18 30.89 24.72
N LEU A 210 -45.07 32.10 24.16
CA LEU A 210 -44.97 33.34 24.93
C LEU A 210 -46.32 33.98 25.31
N VAL A 211 -47.44 33.47 24.79
CA VAL A 211 -48.78 34.06 25.04
C VAL A 211 -49.52 33.38 26.22
N VAL A 212 -48.99 32.30 26.81
CA VAL A 212 -49.80 31.42 27.69
C VAL A 212 -49.57 31.52 29.22
N PRO A 213 -48.68 32.33 29.83
CA PRO A 213 -48.69 32.44 31.31
C PRO A 213 -49.02 33.83 31.88
N LEU A 214 -49.73 34.72 31.16
CA LEU A 214 -50.18 36.01 31.75
C LEU A 214 -51.66 36.04 32.17
N LEU A 215 -52.43 34.97 31.95
CA LEU A 215 -53.85 34.90 32.29
C LEU A 215 -54.17 34.14 33.59
N ARG A 216 -53.18 33.88 34.46
CA ARG A 216 -53.38 33.10 35.70
C ARG A 216 -53.22 33.86 37.02
N TYR A 217 -53.18 35.19 37.02
CA TYR A 217 -53.11 35.99 38.25
C TYR A 217 -54.09 37.16 38.27
N THR A 218 -55.38 36.84 38.16
CA THR A 218 -56.45 37.64 38.77
C THR A 218 -57.53 36.66 39.19
N PHE A 219 -57.70 36.50 40.51
CA PHE A 219 -58.90 36.18 41.29
C PHE A 219 -58.48 35.55 42.62
#